data_AF-A0A3M1ESF5-F1
#
_entry.id   AF-A0A3M1ESF5-F1
#
_cell.length_a   1.000
_cell.length_b   1.000
_cell.length_c   1.000
_cell.angle_alpha   90.00
_cell.angle_beta   90.00
_cell.angle_gamma   90.00
#
_symmetry.space_group_name_H-M   'P 1'
#
loop_
_entity.id
_entity.type
_entity.pdbx_description
1 polymer ?
#
loop_
_entity_poly.entity_id
_entity_poly.type
_entity_poly.pdbx_seq_one_letter_code
_entity_poly.pdbx_strand_id
1 'polypeptide(L)'
;MKRQNPFFSVVSCLSAVIMLAGLGLAVLFTGGMAFSPGRLSAEARRGTPLGGADSHETIEPECTRCHVPFRGITAEKCTACHVNEGEELASGEGLHGKLLNGHDCAACHSDHRGRDALISQTDPVGFEHQWTGYSLAAHQTTYQDLPFACRDCHVSERFLFEQRTCTDCHAEADADFMEEHLQTYGEECLECHDGLDTMAKFDHEVAFPLVDGHAGLDCLDCHQEGFLQTSAKCAACHQEPELHAGKFGPDCEVCHTLVAWTPARLLDHAFPLDHGGEGEVECFTCHELDYVTYTCYGCHDHEPEEMRRVHLEADIRDIENCAECHPNGLKDEGKEKEITSWDSRN
;
A
#
# COMPACT_ATOMS: atom_id res chain seq x y z
N MET A 1 -34.58 30.88 46.52
CA MET A 1 -33.20 30.58 46.93
C MET A 1 -32.46 29.95 45.75
N LYS A 2 -31.55 30.67 45.09
CA LYS A 2 -30.70 30.11 44.03
C LYS A 2 -29.66 29.19 44.70
N ARG A 3 -29.75 27.87 44.49
CA ARG A 3 -28.71 26.94 44.93
C ARG A 3 -27.43 27.28 44.17
N GLN A 4 -26.40 27.72 44.88
CA GLN A 4 -25.08 27.92 44.30
C GLN A 4 -24.53 26.54 43.87
N ASN A 5 -23.96 26.48 42.67
CA ASN A 5 -23.42 25.26 42.10
C ASN A 5 -22.22 24.81 42.97
N PRO A 6 -22.22 23.60 43.56
CA PRO A 6 -21.21 23.17 44.54
C PRO A 6 -19.78 23.16 44.00
N PHE A 7 -19.60 23.15 42.67
CA PHE A 7 -18.30 23.24 42.02
C PHE A 7 -17.62 24.61 42.12
N PHE A 8 -18.37 25.70 42.31
CA PHE A 8 -17.84 27.07 42.37
C PHE A 8 -18.00 27.73 43.73
N SER A 9 -18.19 26.93 44.78
CA SER A 9 -18.18 27.46 46.15
C SER A 9 -16.77 27.96 46.49
N VAL A 10 -16.68 29.04 47.26
CA VAL A 10 -15.39 29.59 47.73
C VAL A 10 -14.55 28.52 48.44
N VAL A 11 -15.21 27.61 49.16
CA VAL A 11 -14.57 26.47 49.84
C VAL A 11 -13.98 25.48 48.84
N SER A 12 -14.69 25.18 47.75
CA SER A 12 -14.23 24.29 46.68
C SER A 12 -13.01 24.87 45.96
N CYS A 13 -13.04 26.17 45.64
CA CYS A 13 -11.90 26.86 45.01
C CYS A 13 -10.68 26.90 45.94
N LEU A 14 -10.86 27.21 47.22
CA LEU A 14 -9.77 27.22 48.20
C LEU A 14 -9.17 25.82 48.39
N SER A 15 -10.01 24.78 48.46
CA SER A 15 -9.54 23.40 48.59
C SER A 15 -8.75 22.95 47.36
N ALA A 16 -9.19 23.32 46.16
CA ALA A 16 -8.48 23.04 44.91
C ALA A 16 -7.12 23.75 44.86
N VAL A 17 -7.05 25.02 45.26
CA VAL A 17 -5.79 25.78 45.31
C VAL A 17 -4.82 25.17 46.33
N ILE A 18 -5.30 24.79 47.52
CA ILE A 18 -4.48 24.14 48.55
C ILE A 18 -3.96 22.79 48.04
N MET A 19 -4.81 22.00 47.37
CA MET A 19 -4.40 20.72 46.78
C MET A 19 -3.36 20.90 45.67
N LEU A 20 -3.56 21.86 44.77
CA LEU A 20 -2.60 22.18 43.70
C LEU A 20 -1.28 22.73 44.25
N ALA A 21 -1.34 23.57 45.29
CA ALA A 21 -0.16 24.09 45.97
C ALA A 21 0.58 22.97 46.72
N GLY A 22 -0.14 22.08 47.41
CA GLY A 22 0.43 20.92 48.07
C GLY A 22 1.06 19.93 47.08
N LEU A 23 0.41 19.70 45.94
CA LEU A 23 0.95 18.89 44.85
C LEU A 23 2.20 19.52 44.23
N GLY A 24 2.16 20.83 43.94
CA GLY A 24 3.30 21.57 43.43
C GLY A 24 4.47 21.56 44.39
N LEU A 25 4.22 21.73 45.69
CA LEU A 25 5.23 21.64 46.73
C LEU A 25 5.81 20.22 46.82
N ALA A 26 4.97 19.18 46.78
CA ALA A 26 5.40 17.79 46.79
C ALA A 26 6.25 17.44 45.56
N VAL A 27 5.88 17.91 44.36
CA VAL A 27 6.67 17.76 43.14
C VAL A 27 8.02 18.46 43.26
N LEU A 28 8.05 19.68 43.81
CA LEU A 28 9.30 20.42 44.05
C LEU A 28 10.23 19.72 45.05
N PHE A 29 9.68 19.14 46.13
CA PHE A 29 10.47 18.43 47.14
C PHE A 29 10.91 17.02 46.71
N THR A 30 10.15 16.36 45.84
CA THR A 30 10.44 14.98 45.39
C THR A 30 11.09 14.92 44.02
N GLY A 31 11.25 16.05 43.31
CA GLY A 31 11.76 16.06 41.94
C GLY A 31 10.87 15.29 40.95
N GLY A 32 9.57 15.13 41.25
CA GLY A 32 8.66 14.32 40.44
C GLY A 32 8.72 12.81 40.70
N MET A 33 9.59 12.34 41.61
CA MET A 33 9.73 10.91 41.98
C MET A 33 8.44 10.26 42.48
N ALA A 34 7.50 11.06 42.99
CA ALA A 34 6.16 10.59 43.39
C ALA A 34 5.37 9.95 42.23
N PHE A 35 5.76 10.21 40.98
CA PHE A 35 5.13 9.68 39.77
C PHE A 35 6.05 8.73 38.99
N SER A 36 7.20 8.35 39.57
CA SER A 36 8.10 7.42 38.92
C SER A 36 7.49 6.00 38.93
N PRO A 37 7.43 5.31 37.78
CA PRO A 37 6.92 3.93 37.70
C PRO A 37 7.85 2.91 38.37
N GLY A 38 9.07 3.30 38.74
CA GLY A 38 10.05 2.44 39.40
C GLY A 38 11.43 3.07 39.46
N ARG A 39 12.36 2.45 40.20
CA ARG A 39 13.77 2.88 40.25
C ARG A 39 14.45 2.56 38.92
N LEU A 40 15.31 3.47 38.47
CA LEU A 40 16.14 3.26 37.27
C LEU A 40 17.27 2.25 37.51
N SER A 41 17.79 1.67 36.44
CA SER A 41 18.92 0.74 36.53
C SER A 41 20.21 1.43 36.99
N ALA A 42 20.96 0.74 37.85
CA ALA A 42 22.32 1.12 38.26
C ALA A 42 23.39 0.40 37.43
N GLU A 43 22.99 -0.36 36.40
CA GLU A 43 23.91 -1.17 35.61
C GLU A 43 24.89 -0.29 34.81
N ALA A 44 26.19 -0.61 34.92
CA ALA A 44 27.28 0.15 34.29
C ALA A 44 28.33 -0.79 33.65
N ARG A 45 27.90 -1.65 32.70
CA ARG A 45 28.74 -2.73 32.14
C ARG A 45 30.08 -2.31 31.54
N ARG A 46 30.13 -1.14 30.89
CA ARG A 46 31.34 -0.67 30.21
C ARG A 46 32.24 0.17 31.11
N GLY A 47 31.79 0.56 32.31
CA GLY A 47 32.54 1.39 33.26
C GLY A 47 32.90 2.79 32.77
N THR A 48 32.45 3.18 31.57
CA THR A 48 32.68 4.50 30.96
C THR A 48 31.40 5.32 31.07
N PRO A 49 31.45 6.54 31.65
CA PRO A 49 30.29 7.40 31.72
C PRO A 49 29.82 7.83 30.33
N LEU A 50 28.51 7.83 30.10
CA LEU A 50 27.88 8.28 28.85
C LEU A 50 27.06 9.54 29.14
N GLY A 51 27.21 10.59 28.32
CA GLY A 51 26.48 11.86 28.52
C GLY A 51 26.66 12.49 29.92
N GLY A 52 27.79 12.21 30.57
CA GLY A 52 28.10 12.67 31.92
C GLY A 52 27.40 11.89 33.05
N ALA A 53 26.84 10.71 32.77
CA ALA A 53 26.23 9.82 33.75
C ALA A 53 26.91 8.44 33.75
N ASP A 54 27.14 7.87 34.93
CA ASP A 54 27.75 6.53 35.07
C ASP A 54 26.74 5.40 34.81
N SER A 55 25.48 5.64 35.17
CA SER A 55 24.33 4.76 34.94
C SER A 55 23.04 5.59 34.92
N HIS A 56 21.92 4.96 34.58
CA HIS A 56 20.62 5.64 34.62
C HIS A 56 20.22 6.03 36.05
N GLU A 57 20.65 5.31 37.09
CA GLU A 57 20.47 5.70 38.50
C GLU A 57 21.00 7.10 38.79
N THR A 58 22.19 7.44 38.27
CA THR A 58 22.86 8.72 38.57
C THR A 58 22.04 9.92 38.11
N ILE A 59 21.18 9.75 37.10
CA ILE A 59 20.34 10.79 36.52
C ILE A 59 18.85 10.63 36.85
N GLU A 60 18.49 9.71 37.75
CA GLU A 60 17.10 9.45 38.14
C GLU A 60 16.27 10.69 38.55
N PRO A 61 16.82 11.69 39.26
CA PRO A 61 16.08 12.90 39.58
C PRO A 61 15.79 13.80 38.36
N GLU A 62 16.53 13.63 37.26
CA GLU A 62 16.48 14.48 36.07
C GLU A 62 15.61 13.86 34.96
N CYS A 63 14.33 13.61 35.24
CA CYS A 63 13.38 12.93 34.33
C CYS A 63 13.42 13.47 32.87
N THR A 64 13.68 14.76 32.68
CA THR A 64 13.72 15.42 31.37
C THR A 64 14.93 15.06 30.49
N ARG A 65 15.90 14.31 31.06
CA ARG A 65 16.99 13.71 30.29
C ARG A 65 16.52 12.61 29.36
N CYS A 66 15.44 11.90 29.72
CA CYS A 66 14.85 10.85 28.90
C CYS A 66 13.47 11.26 28.37
N HIS A 67 12.68 11.99 29.16
CA HIS A 67 11.32 12.39 28.79
C HIS A 67 11.25 13.79 28.20
N VAL A 68 10.59 13.92 27.06
CA VAL A 68 10.13 15.16 26.46
C VAL A 68 8.70 15.46 26.97
N PRO A 69 8.44 16.67 27.49
CA PRO A 69 7.11 17.06 27.95
C PRO A 69 6.02 16.78 26.91
N PHE A 70 4.95 16.10 27.33
CA PHE A 70 3.80 15.69 26.49
C PHE A 70 4.09 14.75 25.32
N ARG A 71 5.35 14.32 25.12
CA ARG A 71 5.74 13.40 24.04
C ARG A 71 6.33 12.07 24.55
N GLY A 72 6.53 11.94 25.86
CA GLY A 72 7.13 10.74 26.43
C GLY A 72 8.62 10.68 26.12
N ILE A 73 9.17 9.49 25.92
CA ILE A 73 10.57 9.31 25.52
C ILE A 73 10.71 9.40 24.00
N THR A 74 11.91 9.74 23.53
CA THR A 74 12.24 9.76 22.09
C THR A 74 13.62 9.17 21.87
N ALA A 75 13.87 8.60 20.68
CA ALA A 75 15.18 8.08 20.29
C ALA A 75 16.30 9.10 20.52
N GLU A 76 16.06 10.35 20.15
CA GLU A 76 17.01 11.47 20.30
C GLU A 76 17.50 11.64 21.75
N LYS A 77 16.62 11.44 22.74
CA LYS A 77 17.00 11.53 24.16
C LYS A 77 17.94 10.40 24.57
N CYS A 78 17.72 9.20 24.03
CA CYS A 78 18.57 8.04 24.27
C CYS A 78 19.93 8.21 23.59
N THR A 79 19.94 8.54 22.30
CA THR A 79 21.14 8.62 21.45
C THR A 79 22.02 9.83 21.76
N ALA A 80 21.52 10.82 22.50
CA ALA A 80 22.34 11.90 23.05
C ALA A 80 23.45 11.40 24.00
N CYS A 81 23.24 10.26 24.66
CA CYS A 81 24.26 9.59 25.49
C CYS A 81 24.77 8.30 24.81
N HIS A 82 23.88 7.55 24.18
CA HIS A 82 24.15 6.33 23.42
C HIS A 82 24.52 6.66 21.96
N VAL A 83 25.66 7.34 21.80
CA VAL A 83 26.06 7.94 20.51
C VAL A 83 26.33 6.89 19.43
N ASN A 84 26.94 5.75 19.79
CA ASN A 84 27.23 4.68 18.84
C ASN A 84 25.93 4.06 18.30
N GLU A 85 24.94 3.88 19.18
CA GLU A 85 23.62 3.38 18.80
C GLU A 85 22.89 4.41 17.92
N GLY A 86 23.09 5.71 18.18
CA GLY A 86 22.64 6.79 17.29
C GLY A 86 23.29 6.78 15.91
N GLU A 87 24.59 6.45 15.83
CA GLU A 87 25.32 6.30 14.57
C GLU A 87 24.81 5.09 13.77
N GLU A 88 24.51 3.96 14.42
CA GLU A 88 23.85 2.81 13.76
C GLU A 88 22.50 3.22 13.16
N LEU A 89 21.65 3.87 13.95
CA LEU A 89 20.34 4.35 13.48
C LEU A 89 20.44 5.34 12.32
N ALA A 90 21.41 6.26 12.37
CA ALA A 90 21.59 7.28 11.34
C ALA A 90 22.20 6.73 10.05
N SER A 91 23.11 5.77 10.15
CA SER A 91 23.77 5.14 9.00
C SER A 91 22.90 4.07 8.33
N GLY A 92 21.94 3.49 9.06
CA GLY A 92 21.23 2.28 8.63
C GLY A 92 22.12 1.02 8.70
N GLU A 93 23.33 1.14 9.27
CA GLU A 93 24.25 0.03 9.48
C GLU A 93 24.21 -0.45 10.95
N GLY A 94 24.86 -1.58 11.23
CA GLY A 94 24.79 -2.21 12.55
C GLY A 94 23.44 -2.89 12.81
N LEU A 95 23.22 -3.32 14.05
CA LEU A 95 21.98 -4.04 14.40
C LEU A 95 20.79 -3.08 14.44
N HIS A 96 20.93 -1.96 15.15
CA HIS A 96 19.81 -1.05 15.37
C HIS A 96 19.40 -0.30 14.10
N GLY A 97 20.36 0.01 13.22
CA GLY A 97 20.09 0.62 11.91
C GLY A 97 19.30 -0.29 10.96
N LYS A 98 19.42 -1.61 11.12
CA LYS A 98 18.70 -2.61 10.30
C LYS A 98 17.32 -2.97 10.83
N LEU A 99 16.99 -2.61 12.08
CA LEU A 99 15.68 -2.90 12.67
C LEU A 99 14.64 -1.87 12.22
N LEU A 100 13.49 -2.35 11.75
CA LEU A 100 12.36 -1.50 11.34
C LEU A 100 11.84 -0.63 12.49
N ASN A 101 11.93 -1.12 13.72
CA ASN A 101 11.54 -0.40 14.93
C ASN A 101 12.72 0.13 15.75
N GLY A 102 13.94 0.22 15.19
CA GLY A 102 15.15 0.57 15.93
C GLY A 102 15.09 1.91 16.68
N HIS A 103 14.21 2.82 16.25
CA HIS A 103 13.98 4.12 16.90
C HIS A 103 13.10 4.04 18.17
N ASP A 104 12.39 2.94 18.40
CA ASP A 104 11.59 2.74 19.60
C ASP A 104 12.39 1.96 20.66
N CYS A 105 13.34 2.66 21.29
CA CYS A 105 14.28 2.03 22.20
C CYS A 105 13.58 1.26 23.34
N ALA A 106 12.46 1.79 23.88
CA ALA A 106 11.81 1.18 25.05
C ALA A 106 10.92 -0.03 24.73
N ALA A 107 10.58 -0.23 23.45
CA ALA A 107 9.92 -1.46 23.00
C ALA A 107 10.78 -2.69 23.34
N CYS A 108 12.11 -2.55 23.23
CA CYS A 108 13.07 -3.62 23.54
C CYS A 108 13.76 -3.40 24.91
N HIS A 109 14.15 -2.16 25.20
CA HIS A 109 14.99 -1.77 26.33
C HIS A 109 14.20 -0.94 27.34
N SER A 110 13.40 -1.60 28.17
CA SER A 110 12.63 -0.89 29.20
C SER A 110 13.42 -0.69 30.49
N ASP A 111 13.49 0.56 30.94
CA ASP A 111 13.99 0.93 32.27
C ASP A 111 12.86 0.93 33.32
N HIS A 112 13.11 1.46 34.52
CA HIS A 112 12.24 1.47 35.69
C HIS A 112 11.94 0.09 36.29
N ARG A 113 12.74 -0.93 35.93
CA ARG A 113 12.59 -2.29 36.44
C ARG A 113 13.41 -2.56 37.70
N GLY A 114 14.02 -1.53 38.29
CA GLY A 114 14.83 -1.62 39.49
C GLY A 114 16.33 -1.45 39.23
N ARG A 115 17.09 -1.30 40.32
CA ARG A 115 18.55 -1.02 40.28
C ARG A 115 19.35 -2.12 39.59
N ASP A 116 18.93 -3.37 39.76
CA ASP A 116 19.63 -4.54 39.20
C ASP A 116 19.15 -4.90 37.77
N ALA A 117 18.26 -4.09 37.17
CA ALA A 117 17.68 -4.41 35.87
C ALA A 117 18.70 -4.27 34.74
N LEU A 118 18.82 -5.31 33.92
CA LEU A 118 19.69 -5.32 32.74
C LEU A 118 18.95 -4.77 31.53
N ILE A 119 19.06 -3.46 31.30
CA ILE A 119 18.36 -2.78 30.20
C ILE A 119 18.79 -3.32 28.84
N SER A 120 20.06 -3.70 28.68
CA SER A 120 20.60 -4.25 27.43
C SER A 120 20.18 -5.68 27.13
N GLN A 121 19.54 -6.37 28.08
CA GLN A 121 19.05 -7.73 27.85
C GLN A 121 17.66 -7.66 27.21
N THR A 122 17.56 -8.08 25.97
CA THR A 122 16.27 -8.32 25.31
C THR A 122 15.70 -9.66 25.77
N ASP A 123 14.37 -9.77 25.83
CA ASP A 123 13.70 -11.05 26.05
C ASP A 123 13.70 -11.81 24.71
N PRO A 124 14.45 -12.93 24.59
CA PRO A 124 14.50 -13.69 23.34
C PRO A 124 13.18 -14.38 23.02
N VAL A 125 12.27 -14.55 23.99
CA VAL A 125 10.95 -15.16 23.77
C VAL A 125 9.95 -14.11 23.27
N GLY A 126 10.06 -12.87 23.75
CA GLY A 126 9.21 -11.75 23.33
C GLY A 126 9.70 -10.99 22.09
N PHE A 127 10.84 -11.38 21.49
CA PHE A 127 11.41 -10.70 20.34
C PHE A 127 10.61 -11.00 19.07
N GLU A 128 9.95 -9.98 18.51
CA GLU A 128 9.18 -10.13 17.29
C GLU A 128 10.09 -10.02 16.07
N HIS A 129 10.22 -11.11 15.30
CA HIS A 129 11.10 -11.16 14.14
C HIS A 129 10.68 -10.21 13.01
N GLN A 130 9.40 -9.81 12.97
CA GLN A 130 8.92 -8.80 12.03
C GLN A 130 9.69 -7.47 12.13
N TRP A 131 10.32 -7.19 13.27
CA TRP A 131 11.19 -6.02 13.43
C TRP A 131 12.49 -6.10 12.61
N THR A 132 12.91 -7.30 12.19
CA THR A 132 14.03 -7.50 11.26
C THR A 132 13.59 -7.51 9.80
N GLY A 133 12.30 -7.29 9.52
CA GLY A 133 11.72 -7.41 8.18
C GLY A 133 11.45 -8.85 7.73
N TYR A 134 11.54 -9.83 8.64
CA TYR A 134 11.25 -11.23 8.36
C TYR A 134 10.25 -11.81 9.37
N SER A 135 9.09 -12.25 8.89
CA SER A 135 8.05 -12.86 9.70
C SER A 135 8.29 -14.35 9.91
N LEU A 136 7.99 -14.85 11.11
CA LEU A 136 7.97 -16.30 11.36
C LEU A 136 6.60 -16.93 11.04
N ALA A 137 5.64 -16.21 10.47
CA ALA A 137 4.29 -16.74 10.30
C ALA A 137 4.24 -17.99 9.38
N ALA A 138 5.07 -18.04 8.33
CA ALA A 138 5.25 -19.25 7.51
C ALA A 138 6.24 -20.27 8.12
N HIS A 139 6.94 -19.91 9.20
CA HIS A 139 8.00 -20.69 9.84
C HIS A 139 7.64 -21.01 11.30
N GLN A 140 6.43 -21.56 11.50
CA GLN A 140 5.96 -22.00 12.83
C GLN A 140 6.38 -23.44 13.15
N THR A 141 6.52 -24.29 12.13
CA THR A 141 6.87 -25.70 12.26
C THR A 141 7.88 -26.16 11.22
N THR A 142 8.75 -27.10 11.59
CA THR A 142 9.69 -27.76 10.69
C THR A 142 8.97 -28.64 9.67
N TYR A 143 9.70 -29.13 8.67
CA TYR A 143 9.22 -30.14 7.70
C TYR A 143 8.78 -31.47 8.33
N GLN A 144 9.06 -31.70 9.61
CA GLN A 144 8.62 -32.88 10.37
C GLN A 144 7.47 -32.55 11.33
N ASP A 145 6.78 -31.42 11.12
CA ASP A 145 5.64 -30.95 11.94
C ASP A 145 6.01 -30.67 13.42
N LEU A 146 7.26 -30.31 13.69
CA LEU A 146 7.72 -29.93 15.04
C LEU A 146 7.80 -28.41 15.17
N PRO A 147 7.49 -27.80 16.34
CA PRO A 147 7.73 -26.37 16.54
C PRO A 147 9.22 -26.02 16.42
N PHE A 148 9.53 -24.93 15.70
CA PHE A 148 10.90 -24.45 15.62
C PHE A 148 11.45 -24.00 16.97
N ALA A 149 12.69 -24.37 17.28
CA ALA A 149 13.50 -23.79 18.33
C ALA A 149 14.37 -22.66 17.76
N CYS A 150 14.75 -21.69 18.59
CA CYS A 150 15.57 -20.55 18.16
C CYS A 150 16.88 -20.99 17.46
N ARG A 151 17.46 -22.10 17.92
CA ARG A 151 18.74 -22.64 17.42
C ARG A 151 18.61 -23.35 16.07
N ASP A 152 17.40 -23.64 15.63
CA ASP A 152 17.18 -24.25 14.31
C ASP A 152 17.48 -23.22 13.21
N CYS A 153 17.24 -21.94 13.46
CA CYS A 153 17.56 -20.85 12.53
C CYS A 153 18.87 -20.11 12.91
N HIS A 154 19.07 -19.85 14.20
CA HIS A 154 20.25 -19.13 14.71
C HIS A 154 21.36 -20.09 15.12
N VAL A 155 22.00 -20.70 14.12
CA VAL A 155 23.05 -21.71 14.31
C VAL A 155 24.39 -21.13 14.77
N SER A 156 24.63 -19.84 14.56
CA SER A 156 25.89 -19.18 14.89
C SER A 156 25.93 -18.67 16.34
N GLU A 157 27.13 -18.33 16.81
CA GLU A 157 27.26 -17.62 18.08
C GLU A 157 26.60 -16.22 18.01
N ARG A 158 26.15 -15.73 19.17
CA ARG A 158 25.52 -14.40 19.35
C ARG A 158 24.24 -14.16 18.53
N PHE A 159 23.55 -15.22 18.09
CA PHE A 159 22.30 -15.12 17.32
C PHE A 159 22.46 -14.36 15.99
N LEU A 160 23.64 -14.38 15.38
CA LEU A 160 23.76 -13.93 13.99
C LEU A 160 22.97 -14.91 13.11
N PHE A 161 22.38 -14.39 12.04
CA PHE A 161 21.65 -15.19 11.07
C PHE A 161 22.46 -15.25 9.78
N GLU A 162 22.67 -16.45 9.27
CA GLU A 162 23.33 -16.69 7.99
C GLU A 162 22.25 -17.09 6.98
N GLN A 163 22.14 -16.36 5.86
CA GLN A 163 21.12 -16.66 4.83
C GLN A 163 21.24 -18.08 4.26
N ARG A 164 22.42 -18.69 4.36
CA ARG A 164 22.65 -20.08 3.99
C ARG A 164 21.77 -21.07 4.77
N THR A 165 21.32 -20.73 5.98
CA THR A 165 20.39 -21.59 6.74
C THR A 165 19.11 -21.86 5.94
N CYS A 166 18.65 -20.91 5.12
CA CYS A 166 17.51 -21.10 4.23
C CYS A 166 17.75 -22.27 3.27
N THR A 167 18.89 -22.25 2.57
CA THR A 167 19.20 -23.27 1.55
C THR A 167 19.51 -24.62 2.17
N ASP A 168 20.14 -24.66 3.34
CA ASP A 168 20.45 -25.92 4.03
C ASP A 168 19.16 -26.72 4.36
N CYS A 169 18.07 -26.07 4.77
CA CYS A 169 16.79 -26.74 5.04
C CYS A 169 15.90 -26.90 3.80
N HIS A 170 15.72 -25.84 3.01
CA HIS A 170 14.81 -25.89 1.85
C HIS A 170 15.33 -26.84 0.76
N ALA A 171 16.65 -26.93 0.55
CA ALA A 171 17.21 -27.86 -0.43
C ALA A 171 17.20 -29.32 0.05
N GLU A 172 17.16 -29.56 1.37
CA GLU A 172 16.91 -30.92 1.90
C GLU A 172 15.47 -31.35 1.64
N ALA A 173 14.52 -30.42 1.73
CA ALA A 173 13.10 -30.70 1.49
C ALA A 173 12.78 -30.87 0.00
N ASP A 174 13.33 -30.00 -0.86
CA ASP A 174 13.17 -30.05 -2.31
C ASP A 174 14.43 -29.55 -3.03
N ALA A 175 15.34 -30.49 -3.31
CA ALA A 175 16.63 -30.19 -3.93
C ALA A 175 16.48 -29.69 -5.37
N ASP A 176 15.57 -30.28 -6.14
CA ASP A 176 15.37 -29.97 -7.56
C ASP A 176 14.82 -28.54 -7.69
N PHE A 177 13.80 -28.19 -6.89
CA PHE A 177 13.27 -26.83 -6.87
C PHE A 177 14.34 -25.81 -6.44
N MET A 178 15.05 -26.07 -5.35
CA MET A 178 16.05 -25.11 -4.85
C MET A 178 17.23 -24.95 -5.81
N GLU A 179 17.64 -25.99 -6.52
CA GLU A 179 18.68 -25.87 -7.55
C GLU A 179 18.25 -24.91 -8.67
N GLU A 180 17.05 -25.09 -9.22
CA GLU A 180 16.52 -24.21 -10.29
C GLU A 180 16.25 -22.79 -9.78
N HIS A 181 15.70 -22.67 -8.57
CA HIS A 181 15.37 -21.40 -7.93
C HIS A 181 16.63 -20.57 -7.67
N LEU A 182 17.70 -21.17 -7.12
CA LEU A 182 18.97 -20.49 -6.88
C LEU A 182 19.68 -20.11 -8.20
N GLN A 183 19.57 -20.93 -9.25
CA GLN A 183 20.12 -20.59 -10.56
C GLN A 183 19.41 -19.39 -11.20
N THR A 184 18.08 -19.32 -11.03
CA THR A 184 17.26 -18.25 -11.59
C THR A 184 17.35 -16.95 -10.80
N TYR A 185 17.32 -17.02 -9.47
CA TYR A 185 17.12 -15.85 -8.59
C TYR A 185 18.31 -15.50 -7.69
N GLY A 186 19.29 -16.41 -7.52
CA GLY A 186 20.47 -16.20 -6.68
C GLY A 186 20.25 -16.53 -5.20
N GLU A 187 21.24 -16.20 -4.37
CA GLU A 187 21.30 -16.59 -2.93
C GLU A 187 20.86 -15.48 -1.95
N GLU A 188 20.46 -14.32 -2.46
CA GLU A 188 20.01 -13.18 -1.63
C GLU A 188 18.53 -13.35 -1.23
N CYS A 189 18.25 -14.39 -0.45
CA CYS A 189 16.89 -14.83 -0.12
C CYS A 189 16.04 -13.69 0.47
N LEU A 190 16.61 -12.87 1.35
CA LEU A 190 15.89 -11.82 2.07
C LEU A 190 15.60 -10.56 1.23
N GLU A 191 16.09 -10.49 -0.01
CA GLU A 191 15.64 -9.45 -0.94
C GLU A 191 14.22 -9.72 -1.44
N CYS A 192 13.79 -10.98 -1.44
CA CYS A 192 12.45 -11.39 -1.85
C CYS A 192 11.65 -12.01 -0.69
N HIS A 193 12.20 -12.93 0.09
CA HIS A 193 11.44 -13.62 1.12
C HIS A 193 11.37 -12.82 2.43
N ASP A 194 10.17 -12.42 2.81
CA ASP A 194 9.83 -11.75 4.07
C ASP A 194 9.24 -12.72 5.13
N GLY A 195 9.22 -14.03 4.85
CA GLY A 195 8.63 -15.03 5.72
C GLY A 195 7.09 -15.01 5.78
N LEU A 196 6.45 -14.19 4.95
CA LEU A 196 5.02 -14.24 4.61
C LEU A 196 4.79 -14.69 3.16
N ASP A 197 5.87 -14.78 2.38
CA ASP A 197 5.86 -15.08 0.94
C ASP A 197 5.16 -14.01 0.10
N THR A 198 5.22 -12.76 0.56
CA THR A 198 4.67 -11.61 -0.20
C THR A 198 5.63 -11.04 -1.24
N MET A 199 6.85 -11.57 -1.31
CA MET A 199 7.95 -11.08 -2.14
C MET A 199 8.29 -9.61 -1.81
N ALA A 200 9.06 -9.43 -0.73
CA ALA A 200 9.53 -8.16 -0.18
C ALA A 200 10.01 -7.17 -1.24
N LYS A 201 9.71 -5.89 -1.04
CA LYS A 201 10.24 -4.75 -1.84
C LYS A 201 9.86 -4.74 -3.32
N PHE A 202 8.98 -5.64 -3.80
CA PHE A 202 8.41 -5.58 -5.15
C PHE A 202 6.98 -5.02 -5.10
N ASP A 203 6.76 -3.88 -5.76
CA ASP A 203 5.43 -3.28 -5.88
C ASP A 203 4.95 -3.30 -7.33
N HIS A 204 4.15 -4.32 -7.64
CA HIS A 204 3.52 -4.45 -8.96
C HIS A 204 2.42 -3.40 -9.18
N GLU A 205 1.83 -2.79 -8.15
CA GLU A 205 0.76 -1.80 -8.32
C GLU A 205 1.25 -0.53 -9.04
N VAL A 206 2.53 -0.20 -8.89
CA VAL A 206 3.13 0.98 -9.52
C VAL A 206 3.50 0.73 -10.99
N ALA A 207 3.78 -0.53 -11.35
CA ALA A 207 4.26 -0.89 -12.69
C ALA A 207 3.17 -1.55 -13.55
N PHE A 208 2.58 -2.64 -13.06
CA PHE A 208 1.52 -3.41 -13.71
C PHE A 208 0.75 -4.21 -12.65
N PRO A 209 -0.43 -3.74 -12.21
CA PRO A 209 -1.24 -4.42 -11.19
C PRO A 209 -1.60 -5.86 -11.61
N LEU A 210 -1.28 -6.83 -10.76
CA LEU A 210 -1.56 -8.26 -10.98
C LEU A 210 -2.98 -8.59 -10.48
N VAL A 211 -3.97 -8.08 -11.22
CA VAL A 211 -5.40 -8.24 -10.90
C VAL A 211 -6.11 -9.16 -11.90
N ASP A 212 -7.24 -9.71 -11.46
CA ASP A 212 -8.10 -10.62 -12.22
C ASP A 212 -7.30 -11.74 -12.93
N GLY A 213 -7.30 -11.76 -14.26
CA GLY A 213 -6.64 -12.80 -15.04
C GLY A 213 -5.12 -12.85 -14.93
N HIS A 214 -4.49 -11.80 -14.39
CA HIS A 214 -3.04 -11.77 -14.12
C HIS A 214 -2.70 -12.13 -12.66
N ALA A 215 -3.71 -12.34 -11.81
CA ALA A 215 -3.48 -12.70 -10.42
C ALA A 215 -2.98 -14.15 -10.31
N GLY A 216 -1.89 -14.35 -9.57
CA GLY A 216 -1.33 -15.67 -9.32
C GLY A 216 -0.53 -16.28 -10.48
N LEU A 217 -0.13 -15.47 -11.47
CA LEU A 217 0.87 -15.87 -12.45
C LEU A 217 2.23 -16.07 -11.79
N ASP A 218 3.00 -17.02 -12.29
CA ASP A 218 4.38 -17.22 -11.86
C ASP A 218 5.26 -16.08 -12.39
N CYS A 219 6.32 -15.73 -11.66
CA CYS A 219 7.22 -14.64 -12.04
C CYS A 219 7.73 -14.79 -13.48
N LEU A 220 8.03 -16.02 -13.90
CA LEU A 220 8.58 -16.34 -15.22
C LEU A 220 7.55 -16.35 -16.34
N ASP A 221 6.24 -16.31 -16.04
CA ASP A 221 5.22 -16.16 -17.08
C ASP A 221 5.42 -14.84 -17.83
N CYS A 222 5.83 -13.79 -17.11
CA CYS A 222 6.11 -12.46 -17.63
C CYS A 222 7.61 -12.13 -17.72
N HIS A 223 8.43 -12.56 -16.76
CA HIS A 223 9.86 -12.20 -16.65
C HIS A 223 10.81 -13.22 -17.31
N GLN A 224 10.50 -13.62 -18.54
CA GLN A 224 11.24 -14.67 -19.27
C GLN A 224 12.70 -14.32 -19.59
N GLU A 225 12.99 -13.03 -19.82
CA GLU A 225 14.33 -12.52 -20.14
C GLU A 225 14.95 -11.74 -18.96
N GLY A 226 14.42 -11.96 -17.75
CA GLY A 226 14.80 -11.26 -16.53
C GLY A 226 13.87 -10.09 -16.17
N PHE A 227 14.15 -9.45 -15.04
CA PHE A 227 13.20 -8.56 -14.36
C PHE A 227 13.22 -7.09 -14.78
N LEU A 228 14.27 -6.63 -15.47
CA LEU A 228 14.48 -5.21 -15.75
C LEU A 228 13.89 -4.71 -17.07
N GLN A 229 13.35 -5.59 -17.93
CA GLN A 229 12.93 -5.25 -19.30
C GLN A 229 11.61 -5.91 -19.71
N THR A 230 10.79 -6.34 -18.74
CA THR A 230 9.48 -6.91 -19.06
C THR A 230 8.53 -5.82 -19.54
N SER A 231 7.98 -6.01 -20.73
CA SER A 231 7.03 -5.08 -21.32
C SER A 231 5.70 -5.12 -20.57
N ALA A 232 5.20 -3.95 -20.18
CA ALA A 232 3.84 -3.80 -19.62
C ALA A 232 2.75 -3.66 -20.70
N LYS A 233 3.11 -3.76 -21.99
CA LYS A 233 2.15 -3.64 -23.10
C LYS A 233 1.34 -4.93 -23.25
N CYS A 234 0.01 -4.80 -23.31
CA CYS A 234 -0.91 -5.93 -23.47
C CYS A 234 -0.54 -6.81 -24.67
N ALA A 235 -0.15 -6.16 -25.78
CA ALA A 235 0.24 -6.81 -27.03
C ALA A 235 1.51 -7.69 -26.93
N ALA A 236 2.27 -7.60 -25.84
CA ALA A 236 3.40 -8.49 -25.59
C ALA A 236 2.97 -9.95 -25.37
N CYS A 237 1.76 -10.16 -24.85
CA CYS A 237 1.20 -11.49 -24.57
C CYS A 237 -0.11 -11.74 -25.32
N HIS A 238 -0.98 -10.73 -25.43
CA HIS A 238 -2.29 -10.84 -26.06
C HIS A 238 -2.27 -10.39 -27.51
N GLN A 239 -2.78 -11.22 -28.41
CA GLN A 239 -2.92 -10.84 -29.81
C GLN A 239 -4.18 -9.99 -30.02
N GLU A 240 -4.09 -9.02 -30.92
CA GLU A 240 -5.25 -8.23 -31.35
C GLU A 240 -6.31 -9.18 -31.94
N PRO A 241 -7.57 -9.14 -31.47
CA PRO A 241 -8.65 -9.95 -32.03
C PRO A 241 -8.92 -9.59 -33.50
N GLU A 242 -9.38 -10.56 -34.29
CA GLU A 242 -9.65 -10.35 -35.72
C GLU A 242 -10.67 -9.22 -35.98
N LEU A 243 -11.67 -9.06 -35.10
CA LEU A 243 -12.64 -7.97 -35.15
C LEU A 243 -12.01 -6.56 -35.01
N HIS A 244 -10.82 -6.44 -34.44
CA HIS A 244 -10.07 -5.17 -34.31
C HIS A 244 -9.08 -4.95 -35.47
N ALA A 245 -8.77 -5.99 -36.24
CA ALA A 245 -7.64 -6.01 -37.16
C ALA A 245 -7.62 -4.80 -38.11
N GLY A 246 -6.55 -4.00 -38.00
CA GLY A 246 -6.33 -2.82 -38.84
C GLY A 246 -7.22 -1.62 -38.54
N LYS A 247 -7.92 -1.60 -37.39
CA LYS A 247 -8.80 -0.51 -36.96
C LYS A 247 -8.28 0.23 -35.73
N PHE A 248 -7.85 -0.49 -34.70
CA PHE A 248 -7.53 0.09 -33.38
C PHE A 248 -6.05 0.01 -33.01
N GLY A 249 -5.33 -1.03 -33.47
CA GLY A 249 -3.91 -1.18 -33.21
C GLY A 249 -3.62 -1.73 -31.80
N PRO A 250 -2.35 -1.72 -31.36
CA PRO A 250 -1.91 -2.47 -30.19
C PRO A 250 -2.10 -1.77 -28.83
N ASP A 251 -2.59 -0.52 -28.81
CA ASP A 251 -2.77 0.26 -27.58
C ASP A 251 -4.13 -0.04 -26.93
N CYS A 252 -4.28 -1.27 -26.43
CA CYS A 252 -5.51 -1.80 -25.85
C CYS A 252 -6.00 -0.96 -24.65
N GLU A 253 -5.08 -0.36 -23.90
CA GLU A 253 -5.34 0.41 -22.68
C GLU A 253 -6.15 1.70 -22.89
N VAL A 254 -6.32 2.12 -24.15
CA VAL A 254 -7.16 3.27 -24.50
C VAL A 254 -8.64 2.97 -24.25
N CYS A 255 -9.04 1.72 -24.48
CA CYS A 255 -10.45 1.28 -24.39
C CYS A 255 -10.66 0.24 -23.28
N HIS A 256 -9.67 -0.61 -22.99
CA HIS A 256 -9.77 -1.67 -21.99
C HIS A 256 -9.03 -1.29 -20.70
N THR A 257 -9.52 -1.80 -19.58
CA THR A 257 -8.82 -1.69 -18.28
C THR A 257 -8.50 -3.08 -17.74
N LEU A 258 -7.56 -3.16 -16.79
CA LEU A 258 -7.18 -4.43 -16.17
C LEU A 258 -8.34 -5.13 -15.44
N VAL A 259 -9.29 -4.36 -14.91
CA VAL A 259 -10.42 -4.86 -14.11
C VAL A 259 -11.76 -4.91 -14.84
N ALA A 260 -11.87 -4.20 -15.97
CA ALA A 260 -13.06 -4.18 -16.82
C ALA A 260 -12.60 -4.31 -18.26
N TRP A 261 -12.17 -5.52 -18.62
CA TRP A 261 -11.81 -5.84 -19.99
C TRP A 261 -13.02 -5.85 -20.91
N THR A 262 -14.21 -6.18 -20.39
CA THR A 262 -15.47 -6.14 -21.13
C THR A 262 -16.59 -5.64 -20.20
N PRO A 263 -17.41 -4.65 -20.61
CA PRO A 263 -17.33 -3.91 -21.86
C PRO A 263 -16.14 -2.94 -21.90
N ALA A 264 -15.64 -2.66 -23.11
CA ALA A 264 -14.62 -1.63 -23.31
C ALA A 264 -15.24 -0.24 -23.17
N ARG A 265 -14.45 0.74 -22.76
CA ARG A 265 -14.86 2.14 -22.74
C ARG A 265 -14.81 2.71 -24.15
N LEU A 266 -15.98 3.08 -24.68
CA LEU A 266 -16.08 3.88 -25.89
C LEU A 266 -15.95 5.37 -25.51
N LEU A 267 -14.83 5.99 -25.89
CA LEU A 267 -14.55 7.39 -25.56
C LEU A 267 -15.33 8.37 -26.43
N ASP A 268 -15.49 8.03 -27.71
CA ASP A 268 -16.21 8.81 -28.70
C ASP A 268 -16.81 7.87 -29.75
N HIS A 269 -18.01 8.21 -30.23
CA HIS A 269 -18.69 7.52 -31.32
C HIS A 269 -19.39 8.56 -32.18
N ALA A 270 -19.11 8.54 -33.49
CA ALA A 270 -19.57 9.58 -34.41
C ALA A 270 -21.11 9.72 -34.47
N PHE A 271 -21.82 8.65 -34.11
CA PHE A 271 -23.26 8.58 -34.13
C PHE A 271 -23.81 8.26 -32.73
N PRO A 272 -24.84 8.96 -32.21
CA PRO A 272 -25.40 8.66 -30.88
C PRO A 272 -26.00 7.24 -30.83
N LEU A 273 -25.51 6.39 -29.93
CA LEU A 273 -25.88 4.96 -29.87
C LEU A 273 -27.36 4.72 -29.51
N ASP A 274 -27.95 5.60 -28.70
CA ASP A 274 -29.30 5.46 -28.17
C ASP A 274 -30.21 6.64 -28.53
N HIS A 275 -29.75 7.55 -29.39
CA HIS A 275 -30.47 8.76 -29.79
C HIS A 275 -30.95 9.65 -28.62
N GLY A 276 -30.24 9.61 -27.48
CA GLY A 276 -30.63 10.33 -26.27
C GLY A 276 -31.62 9.57 -25.37
N GLY A 277 -31.68 8.24 -25.52
CA GLY A 277 -32.36 7.33 -24.60
C GLY A 277 -31.59 7.10 -23.28
N GLU A 278 -31.99 6.06 -22.53
CA GLU A 278 -31.31 5.63 -21.29
C GLU A 278 -30.84 4.15 -21.39
N GLY A 279 -30.74 3.60 -22.61
CA GLY A 279 -30.47 2.19 -22.83
C GLY A 279 -29.04 1.93 -23.31
N GLU A 280 -28.37 0.95 -22.70
CA GLU A 280 -27.13 0.41 -23.27
C GLU A 280 -27.46 -0.38 -24.54
N VAL A 281 -26.90 0.06 -25.67
CA VAL A 281 -27.05 -0.61 -26.97
C VAL A 281 -25.76 -1.36 -27.28
N GLU A 282 -25.87 -2.67 -27.48
CA GLU A 282 -24.75 -3.51 -27.86
C GLU A 282 -24.22 -3.11 -29.25
N CYS A 283 -22.90 -3.05 -29.42
CA CYS A 283 -22.26 -2.60 -30.66
C CYS A 283 -22.76 -3.39 -31.89
N PHE A 284 -22.96 -4.71 -31.73
CA PHE A 284 -23.40 -5.61 -32.80
C PHE A 284 -24.82 -5.32 -33.32
N THR A 285 -25.60 -4.49 -32.61
CA THR A 285 -26.92 -4.04 -33.06
C THR A 285 -26.80 -3.23 -34.35
N CYS A 286 -25.76 -2.41 -34.47
CA CYS A 286 -25.47 -1.65 -35.69
C CYS A 286 -24.33 -2.29 -36.48
N HIS A 287 -23.31 -2.81 -35.79
CA HIS A 287 -22.08 -3.32 -36.37
C HIS A 287 -22.08 -4.86 -36.47
N GLU A 288 -22.87 -5.41 -37.40
CA GLU A 288 -23.07 -6.87 -37.52
C GLU A 288 -21.82 -7.63 -38.00
N LEU A 289 -20.93 -6.97 -38.73
CA LEU A 289 -19.75 -7.59 -39.35
C LEU A 289 -18.44 -7.08 -38.77
N ASP A 290 -18.31 -5.76 -38.62
CA ASP A 290 -17.13 -5.08 -38.08
C ASP A 290 -17.51 -3.69 -37.53
N TYR A 291 -16.58 -3.03 -36.85
CA TYR A 291 -16.81 -1.72 -36.21
C TYR A 291 -16.92 -0.52 -37.15
N VAL A 292 -16.81 -0.68 -38.46
CA VAL A 292 -16.92 0.43 -39.42
C VAL A 292 -18.15 0.30 -40.33
N THR A 293 -18.62 -0.92 -40.53
CA THR A 293 -19.81 -1.26 -41.29
C THR A 293 -20.99 -1.23 -40.35
N TYR A 294 -22.00 -0.43 -40.66
CA TYR A 294 -23.16 -0.25 -39.81
C TYR A 294 -24.48 -0.47 -40.57
N THR A 295 -25.53 -0.77 -39.81
CA THR A 295 -26.91 -0.82 -40.29
C THR A 295 -27.84 -0.08 -39.33
N CYS A 296 -28.80 0.67 -39.88
CA CYS A 296 -29.89 1.28 -39.09
C CYS A 296 -31.04 0.29 -38.87
N TYR A 297 -31.05 -0.79 -39.64
CA TYR A 297 -32.10 -1.79 -39.69
C TYR A 297 -32.07 -2.72 -38.47
N GLY A 298 -31.02 -2.73 -37.64
CA GLY A 298 -31.02 -3.47 -36.38
C GLY A 298 -32.15 -3.04 -35.41
N CYS A 299 -32.58 -1.78 -35.50
CA CYS A 299 -33.63 -1.21 -34.65
C CYS A 299 -34.81 -0.59 -35.43
N HIS A 300 -34.57 -0.02 -36.63
CA HIS A 300 -35.62 0.58 -37.45
C HIS A 300 -36.29 -0.44 -38.36
N ASP A 301 -37.61 -0.32 -38.52
CA ASP A 301 -38.44 -1.26 -39.28
C ASP A 301 -38.09 -1.32 -40.78
N HIS A 302 -38.16 -2.51 -41.38
CA HIS A 302 -37.68 -2.80 -42.73
C HIS A 302 -38.83 -2.75 -43.74
N GLU A 303 -39.57 -1.65 -43.78
CA GLU A 303 -40.46 -1.36 -44.90
C GLU A 303 -39.83 -0.33 -45.85
N PRO A 304 -38.86 -0.72 -46.72
CA PRO A 304 -38.23 0.16 -47.69
C PRO A 304 -39.22 0.96 -48.54
N GLU A 305 -40.38 0.37 -48.85
CA GLU A 305 -41.38 1.01 -49.69
C GLU A 305 -42.08 2.16 -48.96
N GLU A 306 -42.35 1.98 -47.67
CA GLU A 306 -42.96 3.00 -46.83
C GLU A 306 -41.97 4.14 -46.55
N MET A 307 -40.72 3.80 -46.21
CA MET A 307 -39.62 4.78 -46.11
C MET A 307 -39.47 5.57 -47.42
N ARG A 308 -39.42 4.89 -48.57
CA ARG A 308 -39.30 5.58 -49.86
C ARG A 308 -40.49 6.49 -50.11
N ARG A 309 -41.71 6.06 -49.79
CA ARG A 309 -42.92 6.87 -49.95
C ARG A 309 -42.85 8.16 -49.15
N VAL A 310 -42.49 8.09 -47.85
CA VAL A 310 -42.45 9.29 -46.99
C VAL A 310 -41.32 10.25 -47.38
N HIS A 311 -40.17 9.75 -47.84
CA HIS A 311 -39.10 10.61 -48.33
C HIS A 311 -39.44 11.25 -49.69
N LEU A 312 -40.14 10.53 -50.58
CA LEU A 312 -40.66 11.07 -51.84
C LEU A 312 -41.69 12.18 -51.62
N GLU A 313 -42.53 12.08 -50.59
CA GLU A 313 -43.46 13.16 -50.19
C GLU A 313 -42.72 14.44 -49.77
N ALA A 314 -41.48 14.31 -49.29
CA ALA A 314 -40.57 15.41 -48.97
C ALA A 314 -39.61 15.79 -50.12
N ASP A 315 -39.79 15.24 -51.33
CA ASP A 315 -38.91 15.38 -52.50
C ASP A 315 -37.44 14.93 -52.26
N ILE A 316 -37.22 14.02 -51.31
CA ILE A 316 -35.93 13.39 -51.03
C ILE A 316 -35.88 12.04 -51.76
N ARG A 317 -34.87 11.84 -52.60
CA ARG A 317 -34.73 10.64 -53.45
C ARG A 317 -33.50 9.80 -53.16
N ASP A 318 -32.47 10.42 -52.58
CA ASP A 318 -31.25 9.74 -52.14
C ASP A 318 -31.38 9.51 -50.62
N ILE A 319 -31.62 8.25 -50.23
CA ILE A 319 -31.96 7.87 -48.85
C ILE A 319 -31.05 6.76 -48.30
N GLU A 320 -30.02 6.38 -49.06
CA GLU A 320 -29.17 5.25 -48.72
C GLU A 320 -28.21 5.59 -47.55
N ASN A 321 -27.79 6.85 -47.43
CA ASN A 321 -26.93 7.31 -46.33
C ASN A 321 -27.74 7.99 -45.24
N CYS A 322 -28.44 7.19 -44.43
CA CYS A 322 -29.37 7.69 -43.42
C CYS A 322 -28.71 8.69 -42.46
N ALA A 323 -27.47 8.40 -42.02
CA ALA A 323 -26.73 9.21 -41.04
C ALA A 323 -26.34 10.62 -41.54
N GLU A 324 -26.28 10.84 -42.86
CA GLU A 324 -25.97 12.16 -43.42
C GLU A 324 -27.15 13.14 -43.27
N CYS A 325 -28.38 12.62 -43.34
CA CYS A 325 -29.60 13.39 -43.18
C CYS A 325 -30.15 13.34 -41.75
N HIS A 326 -29.85 12.27 -41.00
CA HIS A 326 -30.29 12.04 -39.63
C HIS A 326 -29.09 11.88 -38.66
N PRO A 327 -28.26 12.91 -38.46
CA PRO A 327 -27.03 12.79 -37.66
C PRO A 327 -27.24 12.45 -36.19
N ASN A 328 -28.43 12.66 -35.62
CA ASN A 328 -28.77 12.19 -34.27
C ASN A 328 -29.76 11.02 -34.26
N GLY A 329 -30.19 10.54 -35.44
CA GLY A 329 -31.13 9.45 -35.65
C GLY A 329 -32.60 9.78 -35.33
N LEU A 330 -32.97 11.06 -35.24
CA LEU A 330 -34.36 11.48 -35.07
C LEU A 330 -35.02 11.83 -36.41
N LYS A 331 -36.33 11.55 -36.52
CA LYS A 331 -37.13 11.72 -37.75
C LYS A 331 -37.33 13.19 -38.18
N ASP A 332 -37.31 14.14 -37.25
CA ASP A 332 -37.75 15.53 -37.50
C ASP A 332 -36.60 16.54 -37.71
N GLU A 333 -35.37 16.09 -37.94
CA GLU A 333 -34.16 16.94 -38.05
C GLU A 333 -34.13 17.92 -39.24
N GLY A 334 -35.11 17.87 -40.14
CA GLY A 334 -35.20 18.73 -41.32
C GLY A 334 -36.12 19.95 -41.19
N LYS A 335 -36.92 20.10 -40.12
CA LYS A 335 -37.97 21.15 -40.04
C LYS A 335 -37.55 22.45 -39.33
N GLU A 336 -36.35 22.50 -38.74
CA GLU A 336 -35.88 23.66 -37.98
C GLU A 336 -34.73 24.44 -38.64
N LYS A 337 -34.37 24.15 -39.91
CA LYS A 337 -33.45 25.01 -40.69
C LYS A 337 -34.14 26.23 -41.33
N GLU A 338 -35.14 26.79 -40.66
CA GLU A 338 -35.43 28.22 -40.76
C GLU A 338 -35.22 28.81 -39.36
N ILE A 339 -34.53 29.96 -39.31
CA ILE A 339 -34.16 30.74 -38.12
C ILE A 339 -32.83 30.32 -37.48
N THR A 340 -31.71 30.64 -38.14
CA THR A 340 -30.90 31.78 -37.67
C THR A 340 -30.09 32.32 -38.84
N SER A 341 -30.49 33.51 -39.28
CA SER A 341 -29.69 34.38 -40.11
C SER A 341 -28.32 34.59 -39.48
N TRP A 342 -27.32 34.61 -40.35
CA TRP A 342 -26.16 35.47 -40.22
C TRP A 342 -26.51 36.80 -39.54
N ASP A 343 -25.98 37.04 -38.33
CA ASP A 343 -25.63 38.38 -37.90
C ASP A 343 -24.21 38.39 -37.35
N SER A 344 -23.36 39.04 -38.12
CA SER A 344 -22.04 39.55 -37.76
C SER A 344 -22.11 40.51 -36.58
N ARG A 345 -21.40 40.21 -35.47
CA ARG A 345 -20.59 41.12 -34.63
C ARG A 345 -20.34 40.54 -33.23
N ASN A 346 -19.15 39.99 -32.97
CA ASN A 346 -18.06 40.59 -32.18
C ASN A 346 -16.92 39.59 -32.02
#